data_AF-A0AAE2U3P6-F1
#
_entry.id   AF-A0AAE2U3P6-F1
#
_cell.length_a   1.000
_cell.length_b   1.000
_cell.length_c   1.000
_cell.angle_alpha   90.00
_cell.angle_beta   90.00
_cell.angle_gamma   90.00
#
_symmetry.space_group_name_H-M   'P 1'
#
loop_
_entity.id
_entity.type
_entity.pdbx_description
1 polymer ?
#
loop_
_entity_poly.entity_id
_entity_poly.type
_entity_poly.pdbx_seq_one_letter_code
_entity_poly.pdbx_strand_id
1 'polypeptide(L)'
;MQGFIKAFEKAAHFNGEALRHLQKYGIPLVGLDSAMTLVHRQGYAKTLGSDKAPSVLLPQEWLAGVLPQAQRVEDAAPYYFLPHCTEKTNEPSNIGLWQKVFERMGLKLSVQASGCCGMSGTYGHETKNAGTSVVIYKQSWAPLVTKLNTSGRLLADGYSCRSQVKRQDGVTVLHPLQALLATVRQRTKLPSCQNQQS
;
A
#
# COMPACT_ATOMS: atom_id res chain seq x y z
N MET A 1 -1.36 0.49 20.38
CA MET A 1 -0.51 1.58 20.90
C MET A 1 0.06 1.12 22.22
N GLN A 2 1.38 1.00 22.34
CA GLN A 2 2.03 0.60 23.60
C GLN A 2 1.86 1.70 24.65
N GLY A 3 0.73 1.75 25.36
CA GLY A 3 0.53 2.59 26.56
C GLY A 3 0.58 4.12 26.38
N PHE A 4 1.05 4.66 25.25
CA PHE A 4 1.26 6.09 25.03
C PHE A 4 -0.01 6.82 24.54
N ILE A 5 -1.15 6.59 25.20
CA ILE A 5 -2.45 7.14 24.78
C ILE A 5 -2.41 8.67 24.77
N LYS A 6 -1.88 9.31 25.82
CA LYS A 6 -1.79 10.78 25.90
C LYS A 6 -0.91 11.40 24.80
N ALA A 7 0.21 10.75 24.46
CA ALA A 7 1.08 11.23 23.40
C ALA A 7 0.42 11.05 22.03
N PHE A 8 -0.29 9.94 21.83
CA PHE A 8 -1.11 9.73 20.64
C PHE A 8 -2.20 10.79 20.52
N GLU A 9 -2.94 11.08 21.60
CA GLU A 9 -3.99 12.10 21.60
C GLU A 9 -3.45 13.47 21.20
N LYS A 10 -2.33 13.90 21.80
CA LYS A 10 -1.66 15.15 21.44
C LYS A 10 -1.28 15.19 19.95
N ALA A 11 -0.70 14.11 19.44
CA ALA A 11 -0.34 13.99 18.04
C ALA A 11 -1.57 13.98 17.11
N ALA A 12 -2.65 13.30 17.52
CA ALA A 12 -3.89 13.23 16.77
C ALA A 12 -4.56 14.61 16.68
N HIS A 13 -4.60 15.38 17.78
CA HIS A 13 -5.10 16.75 17.75
C HIS A 13 -4.29 17.65 16.83
N PHE A 14 -2.96 17.67 17.00
CA PHE A 14 -2.07 18.50 16.19
C PHE A 14 -2.13 18.15 14.69
N ASN A 15 -1.94 16.88 14.34
CA ASN A 15 -1.96 16.44 12.94
C ASN A 15 -3.37 16.55 12.35
N GLY A 16 -4.40 16.21 13.12
CA GLY A 16 -5.79 16.28 12.67
C GLY A 16 -6.21 17.70 12.33
N GLU A 17 -5.81 18.69 13.11
CA GLU A 17 -6.07 20.10 12.82
C GLU A 17 -5.39 20.55 11.52
N ALA A 18 -4.09 20.26 11.36
CA ALA A 18 -3.34 20.60 10.16
C ALA A 18 -3.95 19.99 8.90
N LEU A 19 -4.28 18.69 8.94
CA LEU A 19 -4.89 17.99 7.81
C LEU A 19 -6.29 18.52 7.49
N ARG A 20 -7.13 18.81 8.50
CA ARG A 20 -8.44 19.43 8.27
C ARG A 20 -8.32 20.81 7.61
N HIS A 21 -7.30 21.57 7.95
CA HIS A 21 -7.06 22.88 7.34
C HIS A 21 -6.76 22.74 5.83
N LEU A 22 -5.96 21.73 5.45
CA LEU A 22 -5.69 21.41 4.05
C LEU A 22 -6.94 20.94 3.29
N GLN A 23 -7.81 20.14 3.94
CA GLN A 23 -9.04 19.65 3.32
C GLN A 23 -10.01 20.77 2.91
N LYS A 24 -9.97 21.94 3.57
CA LYS A 24 -10.82 23.10 3.22
C LYS A 24 -10.57 23.61 1.80
N TYR A 25 -9.41 23.32 1.22
CA TYR A 25 -9.05 23.72 -0.14
C TYR A 25 -9.50 22.70 -1.21
N GLY A 26 -10.22 21.64 -0.82
CA GLY A 26 -10.71 20.61 -1.75
C GLY A 26 -9.61 19.71 -2.33
N ILE A 27 -8.40 19.73 -1.75
CA ILE A 27 -7.27 18.89 -2.19
C ILE A 27 -7.41 17.51 -1.54
N PRO A 28 -7.44 16.41 -2.33
CA PRO A 28 -7.45 15.06 -1.78
C PRO A 28 -6.19 14.78 -0.94
N LEU A 29 -6.37 14.35 0.29
CA LEU A 29 -5.28 13.85 1.14
C LEU A 29 -5.09 12.35 0.87
N VAL A 30 -3.87 11.95 0.52
CA VAL A 30 -3.53 10.56 0.19
C VAL A 30 -2.37 10.09 1.03
N GLY A 31 -2.59 9.04 1.83
CA GLY A 31 -1.56 8.42 2.67
C GLY A 31 -0.91 7.24 1.96
N LEU A 32 0.43 7.15 1.99
CA LEU A 32 1.18 6.16 1.21
C LEU A 32 1.33 4.79 1.88
N ASP A 33 1.19 4.73 3.21
CA ASP A 33 1.28 3.49 3.96
C ASP A 33 -0.10 3.08 4.50
N SER A 34 -0.50 1.84 4.23
CA SER A 34 -1.85 1.38 4.58
C SER A 34 -2.10 1.40 6.10
N ALA A 35 -1.12 1.01 6.92
CA ALA A 35 -1.30 1.00 8.36
C ALA A 35 -1.47 2.41 8.92
N MET A 36 -0.62 3.36 8.50
CA MET A 36 -0.70 4.75 8.94
C MET A 36 -1.97 5.45 8.46
N THR A 37 -2.37 5.21 7.21
CA THR A 37 -3.58 5.83 6.65
C THR A 37 -4.84 5.38 7.41
N LEU A 38 -4.94 4.10 7.75
CA LEU A 38 -6.08 3.55 8.48
C LEU A 38 -6.14 4.00 9.95
N VAL A 39 -5.03 4.46 10.54
CA VAL A 39 -5.05 5.09 11.87
C VAL A 39 -5.90 6.36 11.88
N HIS A 40 -5.99 7.12 10.77
CA HIS A 40 -6.89 8.28 10.71
C HIS A 40 -8.37 7.87 10.80
N ARG A 41 -8.75 6.74 10.20
CA ARG A 41 -10.15 6.28 10.17
C ARG A 41 -10.62 5.73 11.52
N GLN A 42 -9.72 5.09 12.25
CA GLN A 42 -10.08 4.41 13.50
C GLN A 42 -9.56 5.16 14.73
N GLY A 43 -8.25 5.39 14.80
CA GLY A 43 -7.61 6.04 15.93
C GLY A 43 -8.00 7.51 16.05
N TYR A 44 -7.91 8.27 14.96
CA TYR A 44 -8.23 9.70 15.01
C TYR A 44 -9.73 9.92 15.15
N ALA A 45 -10.58 9.13 14.50
CA ALA A 45 -12.04 9.18 14.71
C ALA A 45 -12.42 8.93 16.17
N LYS A 46 -11.79 7.96 16.83
CA LYS A 46 -12.01 7.69 18.25
C LYS A 46 -11.56 8.85 19.16
N THR A 47 -10.45 9.50 18.83
CA THR A 47 -9.88 10.58 19.67
C THR A 47 -10.52 11.94 19.42
N LEU A 48 -10.78 12.29 18.16
CA LEU A 48 -11.23 13.62 17.76
C LEU A 48 -12.75 13.71 17.59
N GLY A 49 -13.42 12.57 17.42
CA GLY A 49 -14.78 12.48 16.87
C GLY A 49 -14.75 12.24 15.37
N SER A 50 -15.66 11.40 14.85
CA SER A 50 -15.71 11.01 13.43
C SER A 50 -15.90 12.20 12.48
N ASP A 51 -16.59 13.25 12.91
CA ASP A 51 -16.80 14.51 12.20
C ASP A 51 -15.51 15.36 12.10
N LYS A 52 -14.56 15.14 13.01
CA LYS A 52 -13.29 15.89 13.08
C LYS A 52 -12.09 15.08 12.62
N ALA A 53 -12.24 13.79 12.34
CA ALA A 53 -11.17 12.99 11.77
C ALA A 53 -10.94 13.42 10.31
N PRO A 54 -9.68 13.69 9.91
CA PRO A 54 -9.41 14.04 8.52
C PRO A 54 -9.68 12.84 7.61
N SER A 55 -10.28 13.11 6.46
CA SER A 55 -10.49 12.09 5.42
C SER A 55 -9.21 11.94 4.61
N VAL A 56 -8.50 10.85 4.87
CA VAL A 56 -7.25 10.48 4.17
C VAL A 56 -7.51 9.20 3.38
N LEU A 57 -7.35 9.31 2.07
CA LEU A 57 -7.51 8.21 1.12
C LEU A 57 -6.24 7.34 1.10
N LEU A 58 -6.43 6.05 0.88
CA LEU A 58 -5.38 5.16 0.42
C LEU A 58 -5.10 5.44 -1.06
N PRO A 59 -3.89 5.13 -1.57
CA PRO A 59 -3.54 5.49 -2.94
C PRO A 59 -4.46 4.86 -3.98
N GLN A 60 -4.90 3.62 -3.77
CA GLN A 60 -5.82 2.90 -4.64
C GLN A 60 -7.24 3.45 -4.66
N GLU A 61 -7.70 4.07 -3.56
CA GLU A 61 -9.01 4.73 -3.54
C GLU A 61 -9.00 5.98 -4.40
N TRP A 62 -7.95 6.80 -4.25
CA TRP A 62 -7.77 7.99 -5.07
C TRP A 62 -7.54 7.64 -6.54
N LEU A 63 -6.61 6.72 -6.83
CA LEU A 63 -6.27 6.31 -8.19
C LEU A 63 -7.44 5.68 -8.94
N ALA A 64 -8.29 4.90 -8.28
CA ALA A 64 -9.47 4.32 -8.91
C ALA A 64 -10.45 5.40 -9.42
N GLY A 65 -10.47 6.57 -8.78
CA GLY A 65 -11.30 7.71 -9.18
C GLY A 65 -10.68 8.61 -10.25
N VAL A 66 -9.35 8.69 -10.33
CA VAL A 66 -8.67 9.65 -11.23
C VAL A 66 -7.97 9.02 -12.44
N LEU A 67 -7.68 7.71 -12.42
CA LEU A 67 -6.98 7.09 -13.55
C LEU A 67 -7.91 6.86 -14.75
N PRO A 68 -7.51 7.32 -15.95
CA PRO A 68 -8.24 7.01 -17.17
C PRO A 68 -8.15 5.52 -17.49
N GLN A 69 -9.12 5.02 -18.25
CA GLN A 69 -9.07 3.66 -18.77
C GLN A 69 -8.04 3.60 -19.91
N ALA A 70 -6.96 2.85 -19.72
CA ALA A 70 -6.01 2.53 -20.79
C ALA A 70 -6.43 1.24 -21.50
N GLN A 71 -6.01 1.12 -22.77
CA GLN A 71 -6.12 -0.12 -23.50
C GLN A 71 -5.26 -1.20 -22.83
N ARG A 72 -5.80 -2.42 -22.75
CA ARG A 72 -5.11 -3.56 -22.17
C ARG A 72 -3.87 -3.91 -22.98
N VAL A 73 -2.77 -4.21 -22.31
CA VAL A 73 -1.58 -4.77 -22.96
C VAL A 73 -1.79 -6.29 -23.04
N GLU A 74 -1.88 -6.84 -24.24
CA GLU A 74 -1.95 -8.29 -24.44
C GLU A 74 -0.64 -8.96 -23.99
N ASP A 75 -0.74 -10.20 -23.47
CA ASP A 75 0.38 -11.03 -23.00
C ASP A 75 1.32 -10.51 -21.89
N ALA A 76 0.95 -9.43 -21.18
CA ALA A 76 1.71 -9.03 -19.99
C ALA A 76 1.59 -10.07 -18.85
N ALA A 77 2.74 -10.56 -18.36
CA ALA A 77 2.84 -11.37 -17.14
C ALA A 77 2.16 -10.64 -15.95
N PRO A 78 1.55 -11.33 -14.98
CA PRO A 78 0.90 -10.66 -13.86
C PRO A 78 1.92 -10.07 -12.88
N TYR A 79 1.53 -9.00 -12.19
CA TYR A 79 2.12 -8.63 -10.90
C TYR A 79 1.49 -9.48 -9.79
N TYR A 80 2.24 -9.78 -8.75
CA TYR A 80 1.75 -10.49 -7.57
C TYR A 80 1.71 -9.55 -6.38
N PHE A 81 0.61 -9.53 -5.63
CA PHE A 81 0.42 -8.55 -4.56
C PHE A 81 0.21 -9.23 -3.21
N LEU A 82 1.01 -8.82 -2.22
CA LEU A 82 0.90 -9.19 -0.82
C LEU A 82 0.31 -8.00 -0.04
N PRO A 83 -1.01 -7.97 0.21
CA PRO A 83 -1.66 -6.85 0.89
C PRO A 83 -1.26 -6.73 2.36
N HIS A 84 -1.29 -5.51 2.89
CA HIS A 84 -1.03 -5.28 4.31
C HIS A 84 -2.11 -5.96 5.17
N CYS A 85 -1.72 -6.63 6.25
CA CYS A 85 -2.66 -7.35 7.10
C CYS A 85 -3.72 -6.43 7.73
N THR A 86 -3.35 -5.22 8.15
CA THR A 86 -4.31 -4.22 8.66
C THR A 86 -5.34 -3.81 7.61
N GLU A 87 -4.94 -3.64 6.35
CA GLU A 87 -5.87 -3.29 5.28
C GLU A 87 -6.80 -4.45 4.97
N LYS A 88 -6.25 -5.66 4.84
CA LYS A 88 -7.02 -6.88 4.62
C LYS A 88 -8.07 -7.13 5.70
N THR A 89 -7.75 -6.83 6.96
CA THR A 89 -8.68 -7.03 8.09
C THR A 89 -9.71 -5.91 8.22
N ASN A 90 -9.29 -4.65 8.06
CA ASN A 90 -10.14 -3.51 8.37
C ASN A 90 -10.94 -3.01 7.16
N GLU A 91 -10.40 -3.15 5.96
CA GLU A 91 -10.95 -2.64 4.69
C GLU A 91 -10.75 -3.67 3.56
N PRO A 92 -11.30 -4.90 3.67
CA PRO A 92 -11.05 -5.97 2.70
C PRO A 92 -11.46 -5.62 1.26
N SER A 93 -12.47 -4.76 1.08
CA SER A 93 -12.91 -4.26 -0.22
C SER A 93 -11.84 -3.43 -0.94
N ASN A 94 -10.95 -2.75 -0.20
CA ASN A 94 -9.91 -1.90 -0.77
C ASN A 94 -8.81 -2.68 -1.49
N ILE A 95 -8.63 -3.96 -1.15
CA ILE A 95 -7.71 -4.84 -1.86
C ILE A 95 -8.12 -4.98 -3.34
N GLY A 96 -9.42 -5.05 -3.61
CA GLY A 96 -9.95 -5.10 -4.97
C GLY A 96 -9.73 -3.81 -5.77
N LEU A 97 -9.56 -2.66 -5.11
CA LEU A 97 -9.27 -1.40 -5.78
C LEU A 97 -7.88 -1.40 -6.42
N TRP A 98 -6.90 -2.06 -5.81
CA TRP A 98 -5.59 -2.24 -6.45
C TRP A 98 -5.70 -3.03 -7.77
N GLN A 99 -6.55 -4.06 -7.82
CA GLN A 99 -6.78 -4.80 -9.07
C GLN A 99 -7.41 -3.90 -10.14
N LYS A 100 -8.43 -3.12 -9.78
CA LYS A 100 -9.07 -2.15 -10.69
C LYS A 100 -8.09 -1.09 -11.19
N VAL A 101 -7.21 -0.59 -10.33
CA VAL A 101 -6.17 0.38 -10.68
C VAL A 101 -5.17 -0.21 -11.69
N PHE A 102 -4.73 -1.44 -11.47
CA PHE A 102 -3.83 -2.13 -12.41
C PHE A 102 -4.53 -2.42 -13.74
N GLU A 103 -5.79 -2.84 -13.70
CA GLU A 103 -6.62 -3.08 -14.88
C GLU A 103 -6.82 -1.80 -15.71
N ARG A 104 -7.12 -0.66 -15.06
CA ARG A 104 -7.18 0.66 -15.72
C ARG A 104 -5.88 1.04 -16.41
N MET A 105 -4.75 0.53 -15.92
CA MET A 105 -3.44 0.71 -16.53
C MET A 105 -3.10 -0.39 -17.55
N GLY A 106 -4.02 -1.29 -17.88
CA GLY A 106 -3.81 -2.39 -18.81
C GLY A 106 -2.90 -3.50 -18.27
N LEU A 107 -2.72 -3.57 -16.95
CA LEU A 107 -1.88 -4.54 -16.25
C LEU A 107 -2.74 -5.59 -15.54
N LYS A 108 -2.15 -6.76 -15.27
CA LYS A 108 -2.76 -7.81 -14.43
C LYS A 108 -2.17 -7.76 -13.02
N LEU A 109 -3.01 -7.87 -12.01
CA LEU A 109 -2.62 -7.97 -10.59
C LEU A 109 -3.28 -9.20 -9.95
N SER A 110 -2.45 -10.13 -9.46
CA SER A 110 -2.87 -11.33 -8.75
C SER A 110 -2.63 -11.16 -7.26
N VAL A 111 -3.71 -10.98 -6.49
CA VAL A 111 -3.66 -10.89 -5.03
C VAL A 111 -3.37 -12.26 -4.45
N GLN A 112 -2.35 -12.36 -3.60
CA GLN A 112 -1.98 -13.62 -2.96
C GLN A 112 -2.57 -13.73 -1.56
N ALA A 113 -2.89 -14.96 -1.16
CA ALA A 113 -3.26 -15.25 0.21
C ALA A 113 -2.03 -15.19 1.12
N SER A 114 -1.79 -14.02 1.71
CA SER A 114 -0.76 -13.81 2.74
C SER A 114 -1.37 -13.53 4.11
N GLY A 115 -0.62 -13.88 5.16
CA GLY A 115 -0.80 -13.45 6.54
C GLY A 115 0.03 -12.21 6.87
N CYS A 116 0.23 -11.94 8.16
CA CYS A 116 1.10 -10.86 8.63
C CYS A 116 2.57 -11.12 8.25
N CYS A 117 3.33 -10.06 7.95
CA CYS A 117 4.77 -10.16 7.70
C CYS A 117 5.60 -10.36 8.98
N GLY A 118 4.99 -10.22 10.16
CA GLY A 118 5.66 -10.35 11.47
C GLY A 118 6.22 -9.03 12.03
N MET A 119 6.06 -7.89 11.36
CA MET A 119 6.61 -6.61 11.85
C MET A 119 5.69 -5.81 12.76
N SER A 120 4.41 -5.65 12.41
CA SER A 120 3.41 -4.88 13.16
C SER A 120 3.98 -3.58 13.78
N GLY A 121 4.45 -2.66 12.93
CA GLY A 121 5.17 -1.45 13.37
C GLY A 121 6.57 -1.76 13.90
N THR A 122 6.85 -1.40 15.16
CA THR A 122 8.14 -1.64 15.82
C THR A 122 8.26 -3.02 16.46
N TYR A 123 7.17 -3.80 16.54
CA TYR A 123 7.16 -5.09 17.24
C TYR A 123 8.30 -6.02 16.76
N GLY A 124 8.47 -6.18 15.44
CA GLY A 124 9.54 -7.02 14.88
C GLY A 124 10.97 -6.45 15.00
N HIS A 125 11.11 -5.20 15.45
CA HIS A 125 12.40 -4.59 15.76
C HIS A 125 12.82 -4.78 17.22
N GLU A 126 11.88 -5.08 18.12
CA GLU A 126 12.17 -5.29 19.53
C GLU A 126 12.91 -6.62 19.72
N THR A 127 14.06 -6.59 20.40
CA THR A 127 14.93 -7.78 20.62
C THR A 127 14.15 -8.98 21.14
N LYS A 128 13.24 -8.77 22.10
CA LYS A 128 12.38 -9.81 22.69
C LYS A 128 11.43 -10.49 21.69
N ASN A 129 11.04 -9.79 20.62
CA ASN A 129 10.05 -10.25 19.64
C ASN A 129 10.68 -10.62 18.29
N ALA A 130 11.98 -10.32 18.10
CA ALA A 130 12.68 -10.52 16.84
C ALA A 130 12.58 -11.98 16.36
N GLY A 131 12.78 -12.96 17.26
CA GLY A 131 12.64 -14.38 16.93
C GLY A 131 11.23 -14.73 16.44
N THR A 132 10.19 -14.31 17.17
CA THR A 132 8.79 -14.55 16.78
C THR A 132 8.43 -13.86 15.47
N SER A 133 8.91 -12.64 15.25
CA SER A 133 8.74 -11.90 13.98
C SER A 133 9.28 -12.69 12.78
N VAL A 134 10.45 -13.32 12.94
CA VAL A 134 11.04 -14.22 11.91
C VAL A 134 10.18 -15.46 11.70
N VAL A 135 9.66 -16.08 12.76
CA VAL A 135 8.78 -17.25 12.66
C VAL A 135 7.50 -16.92 11.88
N ILE A 136 6.82 -15.83 12.24
CA ILE A 136 5.60 -15.36 11.55
C ILE A 136 5.89 -15.11 10.06
N TYR A 137 7.02 -14.48 9.76
CA TYR A 137 7.45 -14.25 8.38
C TYR A 137 7.60 -15.56 7.60
N LYS A 138 8.30 -16.55 8.18
CA LYS A 138 8.55 -17.85 7.54
C LYS A 138 7.26 -18.65 7.28
N GLN A 139 6.26 -18.50 8.14
CA GLN A 139 4.99 -19.23 8.01
C GLN A 139 4.15 -18.79 6.81
N SER A 140 4.32 -17.56 6.31
CA SER A 140 3.47 -17.04 5.24
C SER A 140 4.22 -16.33 4.13
N TRP A 141 5.11 -15.40 4.45
CA TRP A 141 5.74 -14.54 3.45
C TRP A 141 6.92 -15.22 2.76
N ALA A 142 7.80 -15.91 3.48
CA ALA A 142 9.01 -16.52 2.88
C ALA A 142 8.70 -17.46 1.68
N PRO A 143 7.71 -18.38 1.76
CA PRO A 143 7.38 -19.24 0.62
C PRO A 143 6.86 -18.47 -0.60
N LEU A 144 6.08 -17.40 -0.36
CA LEU A 144 5.54 -16.54 -1.43
C LEU A 144 6.65 -15.72 -2.09
N VAL A 145 7.58 -15.17 -1.30
CA VAL A 145 8.72 -14.41 -1.82
C VAL A 145 9.61 -15.29 -2.70
N THR A 146 10.00 -16.47 -2.20
CA THR A 146 10.81 -17.44 -2.96
C THR A 146 10.14 -17.84 -4.27
N LYS A 147 8.82 -18.07 -4.25
CA LYS A 147 8.08 -18.51 -5.43
C LYS A 147 7.85 -17.39 -6.46
N LEU A 148 7.52 -16.18 -6.01
CA LEU A 148 6.91 -15.15 -6.86
C LEU A 148 7.84 -13.98 -7.22
N ASN A 149 8.96 -13.81 -6.50
CA ASN A 149 9.88 -12.70 -6.78
C ASN A 149 10.95 -13.00 -7.84
N THR A 150 10.78 -14.06 -8.64
CA THR A 150 11.76 -14.44 -9.68
C THR A 150 11.94 -13.40 -10.79
N SER A 151 10.94 -12.55 -11.02
CA SER A 151 10.93 -11.51 -12.06
C SER A 151 10.83 -10.08 -11.53
N GLY A 152 10.95 -9.88 -10.21
CA GLY A 152 10.78 -8.56 -9.58
C GLY A 152 9.36 -8.00 -9.64
N ARG A 153 8.35 -8.87 -9.85
CA ARG A 153 6.93 -8.50 -9.99
C ARG A 153 6.11 -8.71 -8.71
N LEU A 154 6.77 -9.05 -7.61
CA LEU A 154 6.14 -9.13 -6.30
C LEU A 154 6.01 -7.72 -5.70
N LEU A 155 4.83 -7.41 -5.17
CA LEU A 155 4.45 -6.09 -4.66
C LEU A 155 3.92 -6.19 -3.23
N ALA A 156 4.17 -5.15 -2.43
CA ALA A 156 3.60 -4.98 -1.10
C ALA A 156 3.38 -3.49 -0.78
N ASP A 157 2.22 -3.15 -0.25
CA ASP A 157 1.77 -1.79 0.10
C ASP A 157 2.36 -1.30 1.46
N GLY A 158 2.62 -2.20 2.41
CA GLY A 158 3.21 -1.83 3.71
C GLY A 158 4.72 -1.58 3.71
N TYR A 159 5.16 -0.45 4.28
CA TYR A 159 6.59 -0.15 4.45
C TYR A 159 7.32 -1.19 5.30
N SER A 160 6.76 -1.53 6.46
CA SER A 160 7.37 -2.53 7.35
C SER A 160 7.38 -3.92 6.72
N CYS A 161 6.37 -4.26 5.91
CA CYS A 161 6.35 -5.53 5.17
C CYS A 161 7.49 -5.61 4.16
N ARG A 162 7.68 -4.58 3.34
CA ARG A 162 8.81 -4.51 2.38
C ARG A 162 10.17 -4.56 3.10
N SER A 163 10.29 -3.85 4.23
CA SER A 163 11.52 -3.85 5.04
C SER A 163 11.82 -5.24 5.61
N GLN A 164 10.79 -6.00 6.01
CA GLN A 164 10.96 -7.36 6.49
C GLN A 164 11.45 -8.29 5.39
N VAL A 165 10.86 -8.22 4.20
CA VAL A 165 11.35 -9.04 3.06
C VAL A 165 12.83 -8.76 2.78
N LYS A 166 13.22 -7.48 2.77
CA LYS A 166 14.62 -7.10 2.60
C LYS A 166 15.52 -7.64 3.72
N ARG A 167 15.05 -7.62 4.97
CA ARG A 167 15.80 -8.12 6.13
C ARG A 167 15.98 -9.65 6.11
N GLN A 168 14.94 -10.39 5.73
CA GLN A 168 14.95 -11.86 5.81
C GLN A 168 15.53 -12.51 4.56
N ASP A 169 15.20 -12.00 3.38
CA ASP A 169 15.55 -12.65 2.11
C ASP A 169 16.52 -11.82 1.25
N GLY A 170 16.94 -10.62 1.72
CA GLY A 170 17.82 -9.72 0.95
C GLY A 170 17.16 -9.11 -0.29
N VAL A 171 15.85 -9.32 -0.45
CA VAL A 171 15.08 -8.95 -1.64
C VAL A 171 14.39 -7.60 -1.47
N THR A 172 14.44 -6.76 -2.50
CA THR A 172 13.63 -5.54 -2.56
C THR A 172 12.31 -5.81 -3.27
N VAL A 173 11.21 -5.73 -2.52
CA VAL A 173 9.83 -5.76 -3.03
C VAL A 173 9.36 -4.33 -3.30
N LEU A 174 8.61 -4.11 -4.38
CA LEU A 174 8.13 -2.79 -4.75
C LEU A 174 6.78 -2.45 -4.10
N HIS A 175 6.54 -1.16 -3.88
CA HIS A 175 5.18 -0.66 -3.63
C HIS A 175 4.39 -0.67 -4.95
N PRO A 176 3.06 -0.96 -4.95
CA PRO A 176 2.23 -0.90 -6.16
C PRO A 176 2.38 0.39 -6.98
N LEU A 177 2.43 1.56 -6.31
CA LEU A 177 2.72 2.85 -6.96
C LEU A 177 4.04 2.88 -7.76
N GLN A 178 5.09 2.19 -7.30
CA GLN A 178 6.36 2.15 -8.01
C GLN A 178 6.24 1.34 -9.32
N ALA A 179 5.46 0.25 -9.31
CA ALA A 179 5.17 -0.53 -10.51
C ALA A 179 4.32 0.27 -11.52
N LEU A 180 3.33 1.00 -11.04
CA LEU A 180 2.52 1.90 -11.87
C LEU A 180 3.36 3.02 -12.49
N LEU A 181 4.23 3.66 -11.68
CA LEU A 181 5.13 4.72 -12.16
C LEU A 181 6.10 4.20 -13.24
N ALA A 182 6.66 3.01 -13.06
CA ALA A 182 7.52 2.38 -14.07
C ALA A 182 6.77 2.19 -15.39
N THR A 183 5.51 1.76 -15.32
CA THR A 183 4.65 1.59 -16.51
C THR A 183 4.37 2.90 -17.22
N VAL A 184 4.02 3.97 -16.47
CA VAL A 184 3.81 5.31 -17.03
C VAL A 184 5.07 5.80 -17.73
N ARG A 185 6.23 5.67 -17.07
CA ARG A 185 7.52 6.11 -17.63
C ARG A 185 7.92 5.36 -18.90
N GLN A 186 7.63 4.06 -18.98
CA GLN A 186 7.87 3.27 -20.18
C GLN A 186 6.98 3.75 -21.34
N ARG A 187 5.71 4.04 -21.08
CA ARG A 187 4.79 4.57 -22.09
C ARG A 187 5.18 5.94 -22.62
N THR A 188 5.66 6.83 -21.76
CA THR A 188 6.13 8.17 -22.17
C THR A 188 7.44 8.15 -22.95
N LYS A 189 8.22 7.07 -22.87
CA LYS A 189 9.48 6.91 -23.60
C LYS A 189 9.31 6.26 -24.98
N LEU A 190 8.14 5.69 -25.28
CA LEU A 190 7.83 5.22 -26.63
C LEU A 190 7.64 6.46 -27.52
N PRO A 191 8.38 6.61 -28.64
CA PRO A 191 8.09 7.66 -29.59
C PRO A 191 6.63 7.49 -30.04
N SER A 192 5.87 8.58 -30.01
CA SER A 192 4.53 8.67 -30.58
C SER A 192 4.57 8.09 -31.99
N CYS A 193 3.98 6.91 -32.19
CA CYS A 193 3.96 6.29 -33.50
C CYS A 193 3.17 7.23 -34.43
N GLN A 194 3.89 7.85 -35.36
CA GLN A 194 3.30 8.51 -36.52
C GLN A 194 2.47 7.46 -37.27
N ASN A 195 1.17 7.74 -37.47
CA ASN A 195 0.44 7.54 -38.72
C ASN A 195 -1.08 7.54 -38.48
N GLN A 196 -1.73 8.60 -38.92
CA GLN A 196 -2.97 8.49 -39.68
C GLN A 196 -2.82 9.40 -40.91
N GLN A 197 -2.25 8.81 -41.97
CA GLN A 197 -2.58 9.18 -43.35
C GLN A 197 -3.73 8.26 -43.78
N SER A 198 -4.86 8.87 -44.12
CA SER A 198 -5.82 8.43 -45.14
C SER A 198 -6.58 9.67 -45.56
#